data_AF-A0A1G1Y0H7-F1
#
_entry.id   AF-A0A1G1Y0H7-F1
#
_cell.length_a   1.000
_cell.length_b   1.000
_cell.length_c   1.000
_cell.angle_alpha   90.00
_cell.angle_beta   90.00
_cell.angle_gamma   90.00
#
_symmetry.space_group_name_H-M   'P 1'
#
loop_
_entity.id
_entity.type
_entity.pdbx_description
1 polymer ?
#
loop_
_entity_poly.entity_id
_entity_poly.type
_entity_poly.pdbx_seq_one_letter_code
_entity_poly.pdbx_strand_id
1 'polypeptide(L)'
;MCGGEEVIADILVGDKKITVEEVVKLLIDRTGRAISDKSVVTASVCDANRNYHFDRLVDNHDFVVTLELWQQRFGQKPGMNAKEFLERIVALKAKIAEDRRIRNLVGPDAAPYFPIILPQIPRQKTEGNEKAEAKQPDYGRLLEQLLLPAVEASYLAAFPERQFVNYRKGELEGQVTIVEERHAKLYADLANGPIVGILFPAALHGFSPFAQRQMVNLMPQGISLAGPIEIGVGEVLYPQHLSRDNNTPVKDCSAVQWQDPSFSLHFSAYDGKLRFAYRYYLGHTDGDFSGAFFVRG
;
A
#
# COMPACT_ATOMS: atom_id res chain seq x y z
N MET A 1 -18.13 23.03 20.58
CA MET A 1 -18.67 24.40 20.53
C MET A 1 -19.07 24.77 21.95
N CYS A 2 -18.43 25.78 22.55
CA CYS A 2 -18.99 26.38 23.75
C CYS A 2 -20.22 27.18 23.31
N GLY A 3 -21.37 27.00 23.97
CA GLY A 3 -22.54 27.83 23.71
C GLY A 3 -22.25 29.32 23.97
N GLY A 4 -23.18 30.19 23.58
CA GLY A 4 -23.05 31.66 23.70
C GLY A 4 -22.81 32.17 25.13
N GLU A 5 -22.78 33.49 25.30
CA GLU A 5 -22.34 34.18 26.53
C GLU A 5 -22.99 33.67 27.83
N GLU A 6 -24.26 33.25 27.80
CA GLU A 6 -24.96 32.66 28.95
C GLU A 6 -24.30 31.37 29.48
N VAL A 7 -23.78 30.52 28.58
CA VAL A 7 -23.11 29.28 28.98
C VAL A 7 -21.79 29.59 29.69
N ILE A 8 -21.08 30.64 29.27
CA ILE A 8 -19.83 31.08 29.90
C ILE A 8 -20.10 31.64 31.30
N ALA A 9 -21.18 32.43 31.47
CA ALA A 9 -21.58 32.95 32.78
C ALA A 9 -21.87 31.82 33.77
N ASP A 10 -22.67 30.82 33.36
CA ASP A 10 -23.01 29.64 34.17
C ASP A 10 -21.77 28.78 34.53
N ILE A 11 -20.76 28.76 33.67
CA ILE A 11 -19.48 28.09 33.96
C ILE A 11 -18.68 28.86 35.02
N LEU A 12 -18.64 30.20 34.92
CA LEU A 12 -17.88 31.04 35.84
C LEU A 12 -18.45 31.04 37.27
N VAL A 13 -19.77 30.88 37.42
CA VAL A 13 -20.43 30.77 38.72
C VAL A 13 -20.49 29.34 39.28
N GLY A 14 -19.99 28.35 38.52
CA GLY A 14 -19.87 26.96 38.97
C GLY A 14 -21.10 26.08 38.73
N ASP A 15 -22.15 26.62 38.10
CA ASP A 15 -23.39 25.90 37.79
C ASP A 15 -23.24 24.93 36.62
N LYS A 16 -22.28 25.19 35.72
CA LYS A 16 -21.90 24.28 34.63
C LYS A 16 -20.43 23.89 34.70
N LYS A 17 -20.15 22.61 34.51
CA LYS A 17 -18.78 22.08 34.38
C LYS A 17 -18.41 21.98 32.91
N ILE A 18 -17.23 22.51 32.55
CA ILE A 18 -16.59 22.18 31.27
C ILE A 18 -15.79 20.90 31.46
N THR A 19 -16.06 19.90 30.62
CA THR A 19 -15.12 18.81 30.37
C THR A 19 -14.37 19.12 29.09
N VAL A 20 -13.07 19.37 29.20
CA VAL A 20 -12.19 19.45 28.03
C VAL A 20 -11.74 18.04 27.71
N GLU A 21 -12.32 17.45 26.67
CA GLU A 21 -11.91 16.15 26.17
C GLU A 21 -10.93 16.32 25.01
N GLU A 22 -9.81 15.59 25.07
CA GLU A 22 -8.93 15.46 23.92
C GLU A 22 -9.62 14.62 22.84
N VAL A 23 -10.20 15.30 21.86
CA VAL A 23 -10.75 14.65 20.67
C VAL A 23 -9.60 14.31 19.73
N VAL A 24 -9.11 13.08 19.82
CA VAL A 24 -8.14 12.55 18.84
C VAL A 24 -8.82 12.50 17.47
N LYS A 25 -8.36 13.33 16.54
CA LYS A 25 -8.82 13.31 15.15
C LYS A 25 -8.42 11.98 14.51
N LEU A 26 -9.41 11.18 14.16
CA LEU A 26 -9.20 9.94 13.41
C LEU A 26 -8.70 10.25 12.01
N LEU A 27 -7.73 9.46 11.55
CA LEU A 27 -7.22 9.50 10.18
C LEU A 27 -7.79 8.36 9.33
N ILE A 28 -8.34 7.34 9.98
CA ILE A 28 -8.89 6.13 9.36
C ILE A 28 -10.30 5.90 9.91
N ASP A 29 -11.27 5.75 9.03
CA ASP A 29 -12.65 5.47 9.38
C ASP A 29 -12.85 4.04 9.86
N ARG A 30 -14.06 3.71 10.32
CA ARG A 30 -14.38 2.39 10.86
C ARG A 30 -14.21 1.24 9.86
N THR A 31 -14.18 1.54 8.56
CA THR A 31 -14.02 0.56 7.48
C THR A 31 -12.57 0.42 7.04
N GLY A 32 -11.62 1.10 7.68
CA GLY A 32 -10.21 1.07 7.32
C GLY A 32 -9.84 2.03 6.17
N ARG A 33 -10.73 2.94 5.77
CA ARG A 33 -10.47 3.94 4.72
C ARG A 33 -9.99 5.26 5.31
N ALA A 34 -9.08 5.94 4.64
CA ALA A 34 -8.59 7.26 5.01
C ALA A 34 -9.72 8.30 5.08
N ILE A 35 -9.68 9.13 6.13
CA ILE A 35 -10.57 10.28 6.31
C ILE A 35 -9.86 11.51 5.74
N SER A 36 -10.32 11.99 4.57
CA SER A 36 -9.80 13.24 4.02
C SER A 36 -10.39 14.46 4.74
N ASP A 37 -9.53 15.44 5.02
CA ASP A 37 -9.92 16.78 5.44
C ASP A 37 -9.55 17.75 4.32
N LYS A 38 -10.54 18.47 3.77
CA LYS A 38 -10.33 19.42 2.66
C LYS A 38 -9.39 20.57 3.00
N SER A 39 -9.14 20.84 4.27
CA SER A 39 -8.13 21.82 4.69
C SER A 39 -6.69 21.34 4.49
N VAL A 40 -6.47 20.03 4.28
CA VAL A 40 -5.14 19.43 4.10
C VAL A 40 -5.01 18.64 2.80
N VAL A 41 -6.03 17.86 2.44
CA VAL A 41 -6.11 17.14 1.17
C VAL A 41 -6.98 17.94 0.22
N THR A 42 -6.32 18.71 -0.65
CA THR A 42 -6.97 19.59 -1.64
C THR A 42 -7.23 18.91 -2.97
N ALA A 43 -6.50 17.82 -3.25
CA ALA A 43 -6.71 17.01 -4.44
C ALA A 43 -8.03 16.21 -4.36
N SER A 44 -8.52 15.78 -5.52
CA SER A 44 -9.83 15.16 -5.63
C SER A 44 -9.93 13.85 -4.82
N VAL A 45 -11.06 13.71 -4.13
CA VAL A 45 -11.52 12.48 -3.45
C VAL A 45 -13.00 12.29 -3.76
N CYS A 46 -13.42 11.08 -4.10
CA CYS A 46 -14.82 10.67 -4.26
C CYS A 46 -15.17 9.55 -3.26
N ASP A 47 -16.43 9.13 -3.23
CA ASP A 47 -16.81 7.95 -2.45
C ASP A 47 -16.33 6.66 -3.14
N ALA A 48 -15.90 5.70 -2.33
CA ALA A 48 -15.55 4.37 -2.83
C ALA A 48 -16.80 3.67 -3.39
N ASN A 49 -16.68 3.13 -4.61
CA ASN A 49 -17.71 2.33 -5.23
C ASN A 49 -17.73 0.95 -4.59
N ARG A 50 -18.79 0.64 -3.83
CA ARG A 50 -18.91 -0.62 -3.07
C ARG A 50 -18.99 -1.88 -3.93
N ASN A 51 -19.28 -1.74 -5.22
CA ASN A 51 -19.21 -2.88 -6.14
C ASN A 51 -17.77 -3.36 -6.33
N TYR A 52 -16.79 -2.48 -6.14
CA TYR A 52 -15.38 -2.81 -6.19
C TYR A 52 -14.86 -3.07 -4.77
N HIS A 53 -14.29 -4.25 -4.54
CA HIS A 53 -13.77 -4.61 -3.23
C HIS A 53 -12.62 -5.62 -3.31
N PHE A 54 -11.84 -5.67 -2.24
CA PHE A 54 -10.87 -6.73 -2.02
C PHE A 54 -11.49 -7.79 -1.10
N ASP A 55 -11.10 -9.04 -1.28
CA ASP A 55 -11.54 -10.13 -0.40
C ASP A 55 -10.64 -10.21 0.83
N ARG A 56 -11.23 -10.55 1.98
CA ARG A 56 -10.47 -10.81 3.20
C ARG A 56 -9.68 -12.11 3.04
N LEU A 57 -8.51 -12.15 3.68
CA LEU A 57 -7.85 -13.42 3.97
C LEU A 57 -8.74 -14.22 4.93
N VAL A 58 -8.75 -15.54 4.76
CA VAL A 58 -9.42 -16.45 5.69
C VAL A 58 -8.67 -16.52 7.02
N ASP A 59 -9.37 -16.72 8.13
CA ASP A 59 -8.77 -16.69 9.47
C ASP A 59 -7.63 -17.71 9.67
N ASN A 60 -7.68 -18.83 8.95
CA ASN A 60 -6.68 -19.91 9.00
C ASN A 60 -5.72 -19.88 7.80
N HIS A 61 -5.36 -18.70 7.31
CA HIS A 61 -4.44 -18.56 6.18
C HIS A 61 -3.08 -19.23 6.46
N ASP A 62 -2.63 -20.08 5.54
CA ASP A 62 -1.37 -20.82 5.71
C ASP A 62 -0.14 -19.99 5.29
N PHE A 63 0.56 -19.47 6.29
CA PHE A 63 1.78 -18.71 6.07
C PHE A 63 3.01 -19.57 5.69
N VAL A 64 2.97 -20.89 5.89
CA VAL A 64 4.02 -21.78 5.36
C VAL A 64 3.97 -21.77 3.84
N VAL A 65 2.80 -22.04 3.27
CA VAL A 65 2.57 -22.02 1.81
C VAL A 65 2.89 -20.63 1.24
N THR A 66 2.54 -19.56 1.97
CA THR A 66 2.85 -18.19 1.56
C THR A 66 4.35 -17.94 1.44
N LEU A 67 5.14 -18.38 2.43
CA LEU A 67 6.60 -18.20 2.42
C LEU A 67 7.29 -19.11 1.41
N GLU A 68 6.77 -20.32 1.17
CA GLU A 68 7.26 -21.22 0.13
C GLU A 68 7.05 -20.61 -1.27
N LEU A 69 5.84 -20.10 -1.54
CA LEU A 69 5.53 -19.39 -2.78
C LEU A 69 6.43 -18.18 -2.95
N TRP A 70 6.62 -17.38 -1.89
CA TRP A 70 7.53 -16.25 -1.91
C TRP A 70 8.97 -16.67 -2.29
N GLN A 71 9.50 -17.70 -1.63
CA GLN A 71 10.85 -18.21 -1.90
C GLN A 71 10.97 -18.73 -3.33
N GLN A 72 9.96 -19.44 -3.83
CA GLN A 72 9.91 -19.93 -5.20
C GLN A 72 9.94 -18.79 -6.22
N ARG A 73 9.21 -17.69 -5.96
CA ARG A 73 9.05 -16.59 -6.91
C ARG A 73 10.22 -15.62 -6.92
N PHE A 74 10.84 -15.38 -5.76
CA PHE A 74 11.96 -14.45 -5.64
C PHE A 74 13.33 -15.12 -5.62
N GLY A 75 13.40 -16.45 -5.52
CA GLY A 75 14.66 -17.21 -5.48
C GLY A 75 15.52 -16.91 -4.26
N GLN A 76 14.92 -16.36 -3.20
CA GLN A 76 15.58 -15.93 -1.97
C GLN A 76 15.03 -16.69 -0.78
N LYS A 77 15.83 -16.84 0.28
CA LYS A 77 15.32 -17.33 1.57
C LYS A 77 14.68 -16.15 2.31
N PRO A 78 13.48 -16.33 2.90
CA PRO A 78 12.80 -15.26 3.62
C PRO A 78 13.54 -14.84 4.91
N GLY A 79 14.49 -15.65 5.38
CA GLY A 79 15.24 -15.38 6.61
C GLY A 79 14.42 -15.56 7.89
N MET A 80 13.22 -16.12 7.78
CA MET A 80 12.33 -16.43 8.89
C MET A 80 11.39 -17.57 8.54
N ASN A 81 10.85 -18.25 9.56
CA ASN A 81 9.79 -19.25 9.38
C ASN A 81 8.38 -18.62 9.52
N ALA A 82 7.34 -19.41 9.26
CA ALA A 82 5.95 -18.93 9.29
C ALA A 82 5.51 -18.42 10.67
N LYS A 83 6.01 -19.03 11.75
CA LYS A 83 5.71 -18.58 13.13
C LYS A 83 6.32 -17.21 13.40
N GLU A 84 7.60 -17.03 13.07
CA GLU A 84 8.29 -15.74 13.22
C GLU A 84 7.66 -14.64 12.36
N PHE A 85 7.25 -14.99 11.13
CA PHE A 85 6.51 -14.07 10.26
C PHE A 85 5.20 -13.62 10.93
N LEU A 86 4.39 -14.58 11.42
CA LEU A 86 3.14 -14.28 12.11
C LEU A 86 3.35 -13.44 13.37
N GLU A 87 4.37 -13.74 14.18
CA GLU A 87 4.72 -12.96 15.38
C GLU A 87 5.03 -11.49 15.03
N ARG A 88 5.79 -11.24 13.94
CA ARG A 88 6.06 -9.87 13.46
C ARG A 88 4.79 -9.16 13.01
N ILE A 89 3.88 -9.85 12.33
CA ILE A 89 2.59 -9.29 11.90
C ILE A 89 1.70 -8.97 13.10
N VAL A 90 1.65 -9.84 14.11
CA VAL A 90 0.92 -9.59 15.36
C VAL A 90 1.47 -8.37 16.07
N ALA A 91 2.80 -8.25 16.19
CA ALA A 91 3.45 -7.08 16.78
C ALA A 91 3.13 -5.78 16.02
N LEU A 92 3.13 -5.83 14.68
CA LEU A 92 2.73 -4.70 13.84
C LEU A 92 1.28 -4.29 14.07
N LYS A 93 0.36 -5.25 14.12
CA LYS A 93 -1.05 -4.97 14.41
C LYS A 93 -1.22 -4.33 15.79
N ALA A 94 -0.51 -4.82 16.81
CA ALA A 94 -0.54 -4.24 18.15
C ALA A 94 -0.09 -2.77 18.12
N LYS A 95 1.02 -2.46 17.46
CA LYS A 95 1.53 -1.08 17.29
C LYS A 95 0.54 -0.17 16.55
N ILE A 96 -0.14 -0.68 15.53
CA ILE A 96 -1.20 0.08 14.83
C ILE A 96 -2.39 0.33 15.78
N ALA A 97 -2.77 -0.66 16.58
CA ALA A 97 -3.89 -0.56 17.51
C ALA A 97 -3.65 0.45 18.66
N GLU A 98 -2.39 0.67 19.05
CA GLU A 98 -1.98 1.67 20.05
C GLU A 98 -2.16 3.12 19.56
N ASP A 99 -2.03 3.38 18.25
CA ASP A 99 -2.25 4.72 17.70
C ASP A 99 -3.75 4.96 17.44
N ARG A 100 -4.37 5.71 18.36
CA ARG A 100 -5.79 6.09 18.32
C ARG A 100 -6.24 6.69 16.99
N ARG A 101 -5.35 7.29 16.19
CA ARG A 101 -5.68 7.92 14.89
C ARG A 101 -5.87 6.90 13.77
N ILE A 102 -5.19 5.75 13.84
CA ILE A 102 -5.11 4.76 12.75
C ILE A 102 -5.53 3.34 13.15
N ARG A 103 -5.86 3.10 14.43
CA ARG A 103 -6.23 1.77 14.96
C ARG A 103 -7.31 1.03 14.15
N ASN A 104 -8.17 1.76 13.44
CA ASN A 104 -9.22 1.18 12.60
C ASN A 104 -8.68 0.47 11.35
N LEU A 105 -7.38 0.54 11.06
CA LEU A 105 -6.74 -0.30 10.03
C LEU A 105 -6.72 -1.80 10.41
N VAL A 106 -6.78 -2.16 11.70
CA VAL A 106 -6.61 -3.56 12.17
C VAL A 106 -7.72 -4.05 13.11
N GLY A 107 -8.78 -3.28 13.26
CA GLY A 107 -9.96 -3.65 14.06
C GLY A 107 -10.82 -4.76 13.43
N PRO A 108 -11.85 -5.25 14.14
CA PRO A 108 -12.72 -6.32 13.65
C PRO A 108 -13.45 -5.97 12.34
N ASP A 109 -13.81 -4.68 12.19
CA ASP A 109 -14.50 -4.16 10.99
C ASP A 109 -13.54 -3.57 9.96
N ALA A 110 -12.22 -3.64 10.18
CA ALA A 110 -11.22 -3.02 9.31
C ALA A 110 -11.29 -3.58 7.89
N ALA A 111 -10.94 -2.80 6.87
CA ALA A 111 -10.79 -3.30 5.51
C ALA A 111 -9.84 -4.52 5.43
N PRO A 112 -9.95 -5.34 4.37
CA PRO A 112 -8.95 -6.35 4.06
C PRO A 112 -7.52 -5.78 4.09
N TYR A 113 -6.63 -6.51 4.74
CA TYR A 113 -5.20 -6.22 4.79
C TYR A 113 -4.42 -7.50 4.52
N PHE A 114 -3.19 -7.34 4.02
CA PHE A 114 -2.39 -8.44 3.51
C PHE A 114 -0.98 -8.39 4.11
N PRO A 115 -0.65 -9.33 5.02
CA PRO A 115 0.71 -9.52 5.47
C PRO A 115 1.63 -9.84 4.30
N ILE A 116 2.71 -9.10 4.09
CA ILE A 116 3.67 -9.37 3.00
C ILE A 116 5.10 -9.34 3.51
N ILE A 117 5.98 -9.97 2.74
CA ILE A 117 7.43 -9.89 2.90
C ILE A 117 8.02 -9.36 1.59
N LEU A 118 8.70 -8.22 1.64
CA LEU A 118 9.38 -7.65 0.50
C LEU A 118 10.74 -8.32 0.30
N PRO A 119 11.15 -8.67 -0.93
CA PRO A 119 12.45 -9.28 -1.23
C PRO A 119 13.61 -8.37 -0.89
N GLN A 120 14.75 -8.98 -0.53
CA GLN A 120 16.00 -8.22 -0.47
C GLN A 120 16.37 -7.80 -1.89
N ILE A 121 16.75 -6.53 -2.04
CA ILE A 121 17.23 -5.94 -3.29
C ILE A 121 18.66 -5.43 -3.05
N PRO A 122 19.69 -6.29 -3.19
CA PRO A 122 21.06 -5.91 -2.94
C PRO A 122 21.52 -4.77 -3.86
N ARG A 123 22.39 -3.91 -3.33
CA ARG A 123 23.09 -2.90 -4.14
C ARG A 123 23.97 -3.59 -5.17
N GLN A 124 23.98 -3.07 -6.39
CA GLN A 124 24.77 -3.59 -7.50
C GLN A 124 25.96 -2.68 -7.78
N LYS A 125 27.12 -3.27 -8.07
CA LYS A 125 28.27 -2.53 -8.59
C LYS A 125 28.06 -2.25 -10.06
N THR A 126 28.55 -1.10 -10.52
CA THR A 126 28.62 -0.81 -11.96
C THR A 126 29.62 -1.77 -12.61
N GLU A 127 29.19 -2.47 -13.66
CA GLU A 127 30.06 -3.34 -14.44
C GLU A 127 31.26 -2.54 -14.98
N GLY A 128 32.47 -3.11 -14.86
CA GLY A 128 33.70 -2.50 -15.36
C GLY A 128 34.36 -1.47 -14.44
N ASN A 129 33.85 -1.24 -13.22
CA ASN A 129 34.52 -0.37 -12.24
C ASN A 129 34.46 -0.96 -10.83
N GLU A 130 35.44 -1.79 -10.48
CA GLU A 130 35.53 -2.46 -9.16
C GLU A 130 35.60 -1.49 -7.97
N LYS A 131 36.04 -0.25 -8.23
CA LYS A 131 36.15 0.85 -7.26
C LYS A 131 34.88 1.70 -7.15
N ALA A 132 33.87 1.49 -8.00
CA ALA A 132 32.61 2.20 -7.89
C ALA A 132 31.84 1.74 -6.65
N GLU A 133 31.25 2.70 -5.95
CA GLU A 133 30.32 2.41 -4.86
C GLU A 133 29.10 1.65 -5.41
N ALA A 134 28.68 0.60 -4.68
CA ALA A 134 27.50 -0.15 -5.05
C ALA A 134 26.25 0.73 -4.91
N LYS A 135 25.45 0.83 -5.96
CA LYS A 135 24.24 1.65 -6.00
C LYS A 135 23.00 0.78 -5.89
N GLN A 136 21.91 1.38 -5.44
CA GLN A 136 20.60 0.73 -5.53
C GLN A 136 20.29 0.44 -7.01
N PRO A 137 19.74 -0.75 -7.35
CA PRO A 137 19.32 -1.04 -8.72
C PRO A 137 18.33 0.01 -9.25
N ASP A 138 18.28 0.15 -10.57
CA ASP A 138 17.23 0.96 -11.20
C ASP A 138 15.85 0.38 -10.84
N TYR A 139 14.94 1.27 -10.41
CA TYR A 139 13.63 0.85 -9.93
C TYR A 139 12.82 0.17 -11.03
N GLY A 140 12.81 0.75 -12.24
CA GLY A 140 12.07 0.20 -13.38
C GLY A 140 12.64 -1.12 -13.87
N ARG A 141 13.97 -1.24 -13.93
CA ARG A 141 14.67 -2.50 -14.24
C ARG A 141 14.29 -3.60 -13.25
N LEU A 142 14.22 -3.28 -11.96
CA LEU A 142 13.77 -4.22 -10.94
C LEU A 142 12.34 -4.72 -11.21
N LEU A 143 11.43 -3.82 -11.63
CA LEU A 143 10.08 -4.22 -11.97
C LEU A 143 10.06 -5.21 -13.14
N GLU A 144 10.81 -4.94 -14.21
CA GLU A 144 10.82 -5.80 -15.40
C GLU A 144 11.50 -7.14 -15.20
N GLN A 145 12.63 -7.16 -14.46
CA GLN A 145 13.47 -8.34 -14.37
C GLN A 145 13.10 -9.27 -13.23
N LEU A 146 12.47 -8.74 -12.16
CA LEU A 146 12.13 -9.54 -10.98
C LEU A 146 10.63 -9.53 -10.69
N LEU A 147 10.04 -8.35 -10.50
CA LEU A 147 8.72 -8.27 -9.90
C LEU A 147 7.60 -8.70 -10.84
N LEU A 148 7.51 -8.11 -12.03
CA LEU A 148 6.43 -8.39 -12.98
C LEU A 148 6.45 -9.83 -13.49
N PRO A 149 7.62 -10.47 -13.74
CA PRO A 149 7.68 -11.90 -14.01
C PRO A 149 7.17 -12.76 -12.84
N ALA A 150 7.47 -12.38 -11.59
CA ALA A 150 6.94 -13.07 -10.42
C ALA A 150 5.41 -12.93 -10.31
N VAL A 151 4.89 -11.71 -10.56
CA VAL A 151 3.44 -11.44 -10.59
C VAL A 151 2.76 -12.27 -11.66
N GLU A 152 3.29 -12.27 -12.88
CA GLU A 152 2.78 -13.07 -14.01
C GLU A 152 2.70 -14.55 -13.63
N ALA A 153 3.80 -15.11 -13.11
CA ALA A 153 3.86 -16.53 -12.79
C ALA A 153 2.89 -16.93 -11.67
N SER A 154 2.72 -16.09 -10.64
CA SER A 154 1.72 -16.32 -9.59
C SER A 154 0.28 -16.15 -10.08
N TYR A 155 0.01 -15.12 -10.89
CA TYR A 155 -1.32 -14.87 -11.44
C TYR A 155 -1.78 -16.01 -12.36
N LEU A 156 -0.92 -16.46 -13.27
CA LEU A 156 -1.22 -17.57 -14.19
C LEU A 156 -1.35 -18.91 -13.46
N ALA A 157 -0.63 -19.10 -12.35
CA ALA A 157 -0.82 -20.28 -11.50
C ALA A 157 -2.18 -20.28 -10.78
N ALA A 158 -2.63 -19.11 -10.33
CA ALA A 158 -3.94 -18.96 -9.68
C ALA A 158 -5.11 -18.95 -10.69
N PHE A 159 -4.87 -18.51 -11.93
CA PHE A 159 -5.87 -18.39 -12.98
C PHE A 159 -5.34 -18.87 -14.34
N PRO A 160 -5.24 -20.20 -14.58
CA PRO A 160 -4.59 -20.76 -15.77
C PRO A 160 -5.20 -20.37 -17.12
N GLU A 161 -6.50 -20.06 -17.15
CA GLU A 161 -7.24 -19.67 -18.36
C GLU A 161 -7.20 -18.16 -18.64
N ARG A 162 -6.48 -17.39 -17.81
CA ARG A 162 -6.39 -15.93 -17.92
C ARG A 162 -5.03 -15.48 -18.40
N GLN A 163 -4.89 -14.19 -18.68
CA GLN A 163 -3.64 -13.59 -19.16
C GLN A 163 -3.09 -12.57 -18.17
N PHE A 164 -1.77 -12.47 -18.09
CA PHE A 164 -1.10 -11.31 -17.56
C PHE A 164 -0.61 -10.44 -18.71
N VAL A 165 -0.88 -9.14 -18.68
CA VAL A 165 -0.45 -8.21 -19.74
C VAL A 165 0.32 -7.04 -19.13
N ASN A 166 1.64 -7.04 -19.32
CA ASN A 166 2.47 -5.88 -19.04
C ASN A 166 2.47 -4.92 -20.24
N TYR A 167 1.66 -3.86 -20.17
CA TYR A 167 1.60 -2.84 -21.23
C TYR A 167 2.82 -1.94 -21.26
N ARG A 168 3.69 -1.97 -20.25
CA ARG A 168 4.93 -1.14 -20.14
C ARG A 168 6.19 -1.97 -20.35
N LYS A 169 6.07 -3.16 -20.97
CA LYS A 169 7.20 -4.07 -21.18
C LYS A 169 8.28 -3.41 -22.03
N GLY A 170 9.49 -3.29 -21.49
CA GLY A 170 10.64 -2.68 -22.17
C GLY A 170 10.67 -1.15 -22.06
N GLU A 171 9.81 -0.56 -21.22
CA GLU A 171 9.66 0.89 -21.08
C GLU A 171 9.89 1.37 -19.63
N LEU A 172 10.23 0.50 -18.69
CA LEU A 172 10.33 0.88 -17.27
C LEU A 172 11.75 1.30 -16.87
N GLU A 173 12.80 0.65 -17.37
CA GLU A 173 14.18 0.94 -16.98
C GLU A 173 14.53 2.42 -17.20
N GLY A 174 14.98 3.10 -16.13
CA GLY A 174 15.29 4.52 -16.13
C GLY A 174 14.09 5.47 -16.28
N GLN A 175 12.86 4.94 -16.35
CA GLN A 175 11.62 5.72 -16.55
C GLN A 175 10.73 5.78 -15.32
N VAL A 176 11.06 5.05 -14.25
CA VAL A 176 10.28 5.04 -13.00
C VAL A 176 11.00 5.83 -11.93
N THR A 177 10.37 6.90 -11.43
CA THR A 177 10.91 7.73 -10.35
C THR A 177 10.06 7.56 -9.09
N ILE A 178 10.71 7.37 -7.95
CA ILE A 178 10.04 7.39 -6.64
C ILE A 178 9.75 8.85 -6.27
N VAL A 179 8.50 9.12 -5.89
CA VAL A 179 8.03 10.49 -5.54
C VAL A 179 7.53 10.61 -4.10
N GLU A 180 7.60 9.53 -3.33
CA GLU A 180 7.24 9.50 -1.90
C GLU A 180 8.47 9.13 -1.06
N GLU A 181 8.80 9.97 -0.09
CA GLU A 181 10.07 9.88 0.66
C GLU A 181 10.16 8.62 1.52
N ARG A 182 9.06 8.20 2.15
CA ARG A 182 9.05 7.00 3.00
C ARG A 182 9.17 5.73 2.15
N HIS A 183 8.59 5.72 0.96
CA HIS A 183 8.81 4.70 -0.07
C HIS A 183 10.26 4.66 -0.55
N ALA A 184 10.88 5.83 -0.78
CA ALA A 184 12.30 5.88 -1.15
C ALA A 184 13.20 5.29 -0.04
N LYS A 185 12.89 5.59 1.22
CA LYS A 185 13.57 5.00 2.38
C LYS A 185 13.34 3.49 2.47
N LEU A 186 12.10 3.04 2.29
CA LEU A 186 11.76 1.62 2.24
C LEU A 186 12.57 0.89 1.16
N TYR A 187 12.62 1.46 -0.04
CA TYR A 187 13.38 0.89 -1.16
C TYR A 187 14.88 0.79 -0.85
N ALA A 188 15.46 1.81 -0.22
CA ALA A 188 16.85 1.78 0.22
C ALA A 188 17.10 0.73 1.32
N ASP A 189 16.14 0.51 2.22
CA ASP A 189 16.24 -0.46 3.31
C ASP A 189 16.17 -1.92 2.81
N LEU A 190 15.55 -2.18 1.64
CA LEU A 190 15.55 -3.51 1.00
C LEU A 190 16.96 -4.02 0.65
N ALA A 191 17.97 -3.15 0.61
CA ALA A 191 19.37 -3.59 0.46
C ALA A 191 19.85 -4.43 1.65
N ASN A 192 19.29 -4.21 2.84
CA ASN A 192 19.78 -4.80 4.10
C ASN A 192 19.11 -6.13 4.44
N GLY A 193 18.03 -6.49 3.76
CA GLY A 193 17.34 -7.76 3.95
C GLY A 193 15.85 -7.67 3.59
N PRO A 194 15.13 -8.80 3.69
CA PRO A 194 13.69 -8.83 3.50
C PRO A 194 12.96 -8.00 4.57
N ILE A 195 11.90 -7.30 4.17
CA ILE A 195 11.10 -6.45 5.06
C ILE A 195 9.69 -7.03 5.21
N VAL A 196 9.29 -7.32 6.44
CA VAL A 196 7.92 -7.73 6.76
C VAL A 196 7.04 -6.50 6.91
N GLY A 197 5.81 -6.57 6.43
CA GLY A 197 4.84 -5.51 6.66
C GLY A 197 3.41 -5.92 6.35
N ILE A 198 2.50 -4.95 6.43
CA ILE A 198 1.09 -5.13 6.14
C ILE A 198 0.68 -4.14 5.05
N LEU A 199 0.14 -4.66 3.95
CA LEU A 199 -0.46 -3.88 2.87
C LEU A 199 -1.94 -3.65 3.14
N PHE A 200 -2.39 -2.40 3.05
CA PHE A 200 -3.78 -1.99 3.20
C PHE A 200 -4.32 -1.45 1.87
N PRO A 201 -4.75 -2.32 0.94
CA PRO A 201 -5.04 -1.93 -0.44
C PRO A 201 -6.31 -1.10 -0.61
N ALA A 202 -7.22 -1.15 0.37
CA ALA A 202 -8.46 -0.37 0.36
C ALA A 202 -8.33 0.99 1.08
N ALA A 203 -7.17 1.29 1.69
CA ALA A 203 -7.05 2.44 2.58
C ALA A 203 -7.28 3.78 1.89
N LEU A 204 -7.02 3.87 0.57
CA LEU A 204 -7.18 5.08 -0.21
C LEU A 204 -8.17 4.90 -1.38
N HIS A 205 -9.20 4.07 -1.18
CA HIS A 205 -10.22 3.83 -2.18
C HIS A 205 -11.00 5.12 -2.51
N GLY A 206 -11.08 5.49 -3.78
CA GLY A 206 -11.72 6.73 -4.25
C GLY A 206 -10.86 7.99 -4.12
N PHE A 207 -9.57 7.86 -3.81
CA PHE A 207 -8.63 8.99 -3.80
C PHE A 207 -7.91 9.08 -5.15
N SER A 208 -7.75 10.28 -5.69
CA SER A 208 -6.85 10.48 -6.85
C SER A 208 -5.40 10.23 -6.44
N PRO A 209 -4.48 9.83 -7.33
CA PRO A 209 -3.06 9.66 -7.00
C PRO A 209 -2.43 10.89 -6.32
N PHE A 210 -2.82 12.11 -6.70
CA PHE A 210 -2.40 13.31 -5.96
C PHE A 210 -2.97 13.39 -4.54
N ALA A 211 -4.23 13.04 -4.33
CA ALA A 211 -4.80 12.96 -2.98
C ALA A 211 -4.16 11.85 -2.14
N GLN A 212 -3.81 10.72 -2.75
CA GLN A 212 -3.08 9.62 -2.11
C GLN A 212 -1.72 10.10 -1.58
N ARG A 213 -0.97 10.84 -2.41
CA ARG A 213 0.32 11.46 -2.03
C ARG A 213 0.18 12.55 -0.96
N GLN A 214 -0.93 13.29 -0.92
CA GLN A 214 -1.19 14.23 0.18
C GLN A 214 -1.57 13.49 1.47
N MET A 215 -2.36 12.42 1.37
CA MET A 215 -2.87 11.69 2.53
C MET A 215 -1.76 11.00 3.34
N VAL A 216 -0.73 10.45 2.69
CA VAL A 216 0.39 9.80 3.41
C VAL A 216 1.13 10.77 4.34
N ASN A 217 1.17 12.07 4.01
CA ASN A 217 1.82 13.08 4.85
C ASN A 217 1.11 13.28 6.20
N LEU A 218 -0.18 12.92 6.28
CA LEU A 218 -0.95 12.94 7.53
C LEU A 218 -0.73 11.68 8.37
N MET A 219 -0.26 10.59 7.74
CA MET A 219 -0.06 9.32 8.42
C MET A 219 1.17 9.36 9.34
N PRO A 220 1.17 8.56 10.42
CA PRO A 220 2.37 8.35 11.24
C PRO A 220 3.57 7.91 10.39
N GLN A 221 4.79 8.27 10.83
CA GLN A 221 6.04 8.02 10.08
C GLN A 221 6.28 6.55 9.68
N GLY A 222 5.66 5.59 10.37
CA GLY A 222 5.74 4.16 10.06
C GLY A 222 4.89 3.70 8.87
N ILE A 223 4.10 4.59 8.27
CA ILE A 223 3.22 4.30 7.14
C ILE A 223 3.76 4.99 5.88
N SER A 224 4.00 4.22 4.83
CA SER A 224 4.35 4.73 3.49
C SER A 224 3.19 4.55 2.51
N LEU A 225 3.26 5.27 1.40
CA LEU A 225 2.40 5.02 0.26
C LEU A 225 2.98 3.81 -0.48
N ALA A 226 2.12 2.88 -0.91
CA ALA A 226 2.58 1.73 -1.66
C ALA A 226 2.93 2.12 -3.11
N GLY A 227 4.02 1.55 -3.60
CA GLY A 227 4.41 1.57 -4.99
C GLY A 227 4.20 0.21 -5.66
N PRO A 228 4.82 0.01 -6.83
CA PRO A 228 4.71 -1.25 -7.55
C PRO A 228 5.24 -2.44 -6.74
N ILE A 229 6.26 -2.26 -5.89
CA ILE A 229 6.90 -3.36 -5.14
C ILE A 229 5.93 -3.97 -4.13
N GLU A 230 5.31 -3.16 -3.26
CA GLU A 230 4.43 -3.67 -2.20
C GLU A 230 3.16 -4.27 -2.80
N ILE A 231 2.57 -3.57 -3.78
CA ILE A 231 1.37 -4.06 -4.48
C ILE A 231 1.70 -5.33 -5.25
N GLY A 232 2.80 -5.35 -6.01
CA GLY A 232 3.22 -6.50 -6.80
C GLY A 232 3.57 -7.72 -5.93
N VAL A 233 4.22 -7.54 -4.79
CA VAL A 233 4.43 -8.64 -3.82
C VAL A 233 3.07 -9.12 -3.28
N GLY A 234 2.13 -8.22 -3.02
CA GLY A 234 0.74 -8.58 -2.74
C GLY A 234 0.15 -9.46 -3.84
N GLU A 235 0.25 -9.06 -5.10
CA GLU A 235 -0.24 -9.84 -6.26
C GLU A 235 0.45 -11.21 -6.39
N VAL A 236 1.72 -11.31 -6.00
CA VAL A 236 2.45 -12.58 -5.99
C VAL A 236 1.89 -13.55 -4.96
N LEU A 237 1.57 -13.05 -3.76
CA LEU A 237 1.16 -13.88 -2.62
C LEU A 237 -0.35 -14.11 -2.55
N TYR A 238 -1.14 -13.17 -3.05
CA TYR A 238 -2.60 -13.13 -2.91
C TYR A 238 -3.34 -12.81 -4.21
N PRO A 239 -3.01 -13.43 -5.36
CA PRO A 239 -3.64 -13.09 -6.64
C PRO A 239 -5.16 -13.29 -6.63
N GLN A 240 -5.66 -14.26 -5.86
CA GLN A 240 -7.09 -14.54 -5.72
C GLN A 240 -7.87 -13.45 -4.98
N HIS A 241 -7.20 -12.65 -4.15
CA HIS A 241 -7.81 -11.58 -3.35
C HIS A 241 -7.59 -10.19 -3.94
N LEU A 242 -6.43 -9.99 -4.58
CA LEU A 242 -6.01 -8.70 -5.11
C LEU A 242 -6.24 -8.55 -6.62
N SER A 243 -6.50 -9.65 -7.34
CA SER A 243 -6.74 -9.66 -8.78
C SER A 243 -7.83 -10.65 -9.22
N ARG A 244 -8.93 -10.70 -8.45
CA ARG A 244 -10.02 -11.68 -8.65
C ARG A 244 -10.74 -11.53 -9.99
N ASP A 245 -11.18 -10.33 -10.32
CA ASP A 245 -12.11 -10.06 -11.43
C ASP A 245 -12.24 -8.56 -11.73
N ASN A 246 -13.17 -8.19 -12.63
CA ASN A 246 -13.48 -6.80 -12.96
C ASN A 246 -14.09 -6.00 -11.79
N ASN A 247 -14.50 -6.63 -10.69
CA ASN A 247 -14.99 -5.96 -9.48
C ASN A 247 -13.89 -5.85 -8.41
N THR A 248 -12.62 -6.05 -8.79
CA THR A 248 -11.50 -5.77 -7.91
C THR A 248 -10.98 -4.36 -8.20
N PRO A 249 -10.77 -3.49 -7.19
CA PRO A 249 -10.32 -2.13 -7.44
C PRO A 249 -8.99 -2.10 -8.20
N VAL A 250 -8.85 -1.10 -9.08
CA VAL A 250 -7.55 -0.78 -9.69
C VAL A 250 -6.62 -0.30 -8.59
N LYS A 251 -5.41 -0.87 -8.52
CA LYS A 251 -4.42 -0.56 -7.49
C LYS A 251 -3.43 0.46 -8.02
N ASP A 252 -3.59 1.71 -7.61
CA ASP A 252 -2.69 2.80 -7.96
C ASP A 252 -1.35 2.65 -7.22
N CYS A 253 -0.25 2.66 -7.97
CA CYS A 253 1.12 2.63 -7.43
C CYS A 253 1.62 4.07 -7.15
N SER A 254 0.88 4.85 -6.37
CA SER A 254 1.06 6.30 -6.29
C SER A 254 2.35 6.78 -5.64
N ALA A 255 3.14 5.88 -5.04
CA ALA A 255 4.48 6.21 -4.53
C ALA A 255 5.51 6.48 -5.64
N VAL A 256 5.19 6.17 -6.90
CA VAL A 256 6.05 6.41 -8.06
C VAL A 256 5.36 7.26 -9.12
N GLN A 257 6.17 7.76 -10.05
CA GLN A 257 5.74 8.33 -11.34
C GLN A 257 6.43 7.56 -12.47
N TRP A 258 5.84 7.59 -13.66
CA TRP A 258 6.42 6.97 -14.86
C TRP A 258 6.53 7.98 -15.98
N GLN A 259 7.76 8.23 -16.46
CA GLN A 259 8.12 9.21 -17.50
C GLN A 259 7.80 10.68 -17.14
N ASP A 260 6.52 11.02 -17.03
CA ASP A 260 6.02 12.38 -16.77
C ASP A 260 5.29 12.44 -15.40
N PRO A 261 5.33 13.58 -14.68
CA PRO A 261 4.60 13.78 -13.43
C PRO A 261 3.08 13.55 -13.51
N SER A 262 2.50 13.52 -14.72
CA SER A 262 1.09 13.25 -14.99
C SER A 262 0.74 11.77 -15.13
N PHE A 263 1.74 10.87 -15.00
CA PHE A 263 1.53 9.43 -15.06
C PHE A 263 2.01 8.69 -13.80
N SER A 264 1.25 7.68 -13.42
CA SER A 264 1.56 6.75 -12.34
C SER A 264 1.28 5.34 -12.83
N LEU A 265 1.95 4.33 -12.26
CA LEU A 265 1.72 2.93 -12.61
C LEU A 265 0.50 2.38 -11.86
N HIS A 266 -0.12 1.33 -12.38
CA HIS A 266 -1.20 0.62 -11.68
C HIS A 266 -1.33 -0.84 -12.09
N PHE A 267 -2.01 -1.62 -11.25
CA PHE A 267 -2.51 -2.96 -11.57
C PHE A 267 -4.04 -2.94 -11.68
N SER A 268 -4.58 -3.48 -12.76
CA SER A 268 -6.04 -3.55 -12.99
C SER A 268 -6.46 -4.97 -13.36
N ALA A 269 -7.39 -5.54 -12.60
CA ALA A 269 -7.92 -6.88 -12.82
C ALA A 269 -9.21 -6.82 -13.65
N TYR A 270 -9.39 -7.84 -14.48
CA TYR A 270 -10.55 -8.08 -15.33
C TYR A 270 -10.85 -9.58 -15.31
N ASP A 271 -12.05 -9.97 -15.74
CA ASP A 271 -12.48 -11.38 -15.71
C ASP A 271 -11.57 -12.34 -16.49
N GLY A 272 -10.87 -11.83 -17.51
CA GLY A 272 -9.93 -12.60 -18.33
C GLY A 272 -8.46 -12.23 -18.19
N LYS A 273 -8.09 -11.20 -17.42
CA LYS A 273 -6.69 -10.77 -17.30
C LYS A 273 -6.36 -9.85 -16.14
N LEU A 274 -5.11 -9.88 -15.71
CA LEU A 274 -4.47 -8.83 -14.93
C LEU A 274 -3.59 -7.98 -15.86
N ARG A 275 -3.71 -6.66 -15.76
CA ARG A 275 -2.87 -5.72 -16.52
C ARG A 275 -1.96 -4.95 -15.57
N PHE A 276 -0.71 -4.77 -15.98
CA PHE A 276 0.17 -3.73 -15.46
C PHE A 276 0.28 -2.61 -16.50
N ALA A 277 -0.14 -1.42 -16.13
CA ALA A 277 -0.23 -0.28 -17.04
C ALA A 277 0.04 1.04 -16.28
N TYR A 278 -0.40 2.14 -16.86
CA TYR A 278 -0.26 3.47 -16.30
C TYR A 278 -1.62 4.18 -16.28
N ARG A 279 -1.80 5.03 -15.28
CA ARG A 279 -2.90 5.98 -15.17
C ARG A 279 -2.40 7.34 -15.65
N TYR A 280 -3.23 8.02 -16.43
CA TYR A 280 -3.06 9.40 -16.82
C TYR A 280 -4.04 10.28 -16.03
N TYR A 281 -3.78 11.60 -15.97
CA TYR A 281 -4.56 12.56 -15.18
C TYR A 281 -4.67 12.21 -13.69
N LEU A 282 -3.53 12.30 -12.99
CA LEU A 282 -3.38 11.96 -11.56
C LEU A 282 -4.22 12.79 -10.58
N GLY A 283 -4.91 13.84 -11.05
CA GLY A 283 -5.87 14.61 -10.26
C GLY A 283 -7.32 14.12 -10.38
N HIS A 284 -7.60 13.18 -11.28
CA HIS A 284 -8.93 12.59 -11.43
C HIS A 284 -9.14 11.47 -10.40
N THR A 285 -10.35 11.39 -9.87
CA THR A 285 -10.81 10.32 -8.98
C THR A 285 -11.78 9.43 -9.69
N ASP A 286 -11.70 8.14 -9.39
CA ASP A 286 -12.76 7.19 -9.70
C ASP A 286 -12.97 6.26 -8.52
N GLY A 287 -14.23 5.89 -8.29
CA GLY A 287 -14.66 5.11 -7.13
C GLY A 287 -14.21 3.66 -7.19
N ASP A 288 -13.67 3.18 -8.31
CA ASP A 288 -13.11 1.84 -8.53
C ASP A 288 -11.57 1.80 -8.45
N PHE A 289 -10.91 2.92 -8.14
CA PHE A 289 -9.45 2.99 -7.96
C PHE A 289 -9.09 3.16 -6.49
N SER A 290 -8.02 2.51 -6.07
CA SER A 290 -7.51 2.58 -4.71
C SER A 290 -5.99 2.65 -4.70
N GLY A 291 -5.46 3.59 -3.93
CA GLY A 291 -4.09 3.51 -3.44
C GLY A 291 -4.00 2.62 -2.21
N ALA A 292 -2.79 2.17 -1.90
CA ALA A 292 -2.54 1.37 -0.71
C ALA A 292 -1.58 2.06 0.26
N PHE A 293 -1.79 1.83 1.55
CA PHE A 293 -0.75 2.08 2.55
C PHE A 293 0.05 0.81 2.81
N PHE A 294 1.33 0.99 3.13
CA PHE A 294 2.17 -0.07 3.63
C PHE A 294 2.71 0.30 5.01
N VAL A 295 2.58 -0.64 5.96
CA VAL A 295 3.12 -0.50 7.32
C VAL A 295 4.24 -1.50 7.49
N ARG A 296 5.46 -1.02 7.67
CA ARG A 296 6.66 -1.84 7.81
C ARG A 296 6.96 -2.20 9.27
N GLY A 297 7.43 -3.43 9.47
CA GLY A 297 7.93 -4.01 10.73
C GLY A 297 9.13 -3.32 11.32
#